data_AF-A0A7Y3P765-F1
#
_entry.id   AF-A0A7Y3P765-F1
#
_cell.length_a   1.000
_cell.length_b   1.000
_cell.length_c   1.000
_cell.angle_alpha   90.00
_cell.angle_beta   90.00
_cell.angle_gamma   90.00
#
_symmetry.space_group_name_H-M   'P 1'
#
loop_
_entity.id
_entity.type
_entity.pdbx_description
1 polymer ?
#
loop_
_entity_poly.entity_id
_entity_poly.type
_entity_poly.pdbx_seq_one_letter_code
_entity_poly.pdbx_strand_id
1 'polypeptide(L)'
;MELTRLAITLDRLGEVAKLAEERPLVVTCAPHDTVVAMGSLEGQLEVPIGIWLEVSMDYRAQIAARDVATLSWLIELDHVVIASDELAEQHAQVVRAMLSDGEVTFSNAVANVTGAYNRPAPPNAIRVWSYDGTSLTTPGLDPLVASSDEVGIGQTRFE
;
A
#
# COMPACT_ATOMS: atom_id res chain seq x y z
N MET A 1 12.31 7.22 9.32
CA MET A 1 12.40 6.04 8.44
C MET A 1 11.94 6.54 7.10
N GLU A 2 12.60 6.17 6.02
CA GLU A 2 12.36 6.82 4.74
C GLU A 2 11.69 5.89 3.73
N LEU A 3 10.65 6.38 3.06
CA LEU A 3 9.95 5.67 1.99
C LEU A 3 10.07 6.43 0.68
N THR A 4 10.30 5.72 -0.43
CA THR A 4 10.31 6.34 -1.76
C THR A 4 9.15 5.83 -2.59
N ARG A 5 8.21 6.72 -2.97
CA ARG A 5 7.17 6.42 -3.96
C ARG A 5 7.79 6.33 -5.35
N LEU A 6 7.50 5.24 -6.05
CA LEU A 6 7.87 5.02 -7.44
C LEU A 6 6.59 4.91 -8.29
N ALA A 7 6.31 5.90 -9.13
CA ALA A 7 5.22 5.82 -10.10
C ALA A 7 5.72 5.24 -11.43
N ILE A 8 5.17 4.10 -11.85
CA ILE A 8 5.65 3.34 -13.01
C ILE A 8 4.51 2.89 -13.95
N THR A 9 4.88 2.53 -15.17
CA THR A 9 4.00 1.88 -16.16
C THR A 9 4.42 0.42 -16.37
N LEU A 10 3.53 -0.42 -16.91
CA LEU A 10 3.80 -1.87 -17.07
C LEU A 10 5.04 -2.19 -17.92
N ASP A 11 5.34 -1.38 -18.94
CA ASP A 11 6.51 -1.55 -19.81
C ASP A 11 7.85 -1.37 -19.09
N ARG A 12 7.84 -0.77 -17.90
CA ARG A 12 9.04 -0.56 -17.07
C ARG A 12 9.07 -1.41 -15.81
N LEU A 13 8.12 -2.33 -15.65
CA LEU A 13 7.97 -3.15 -14.45
C LEU A 13 9.25 -3.92 -14.07
N GLY A 14 10.05 -4.34 -15.06
CA GLY A 14 11.32 -5.04 -14.83
C GLY A 14 12.39 -4.24 -14.07
N GLU A 15 12.19 -2.95 -13.85
CA GLU A 15 13.12 -2.10 -13.09
C GLU A 15 12.82 -2.09 -11.59
N VAL A 16 11.63 -2.51 -11.18
CA VAL A 16 11.18 -2.44 -9.78
C VAL A 16 12.10 -3.25 -8.87
N ALA A 17 12.44 -4.48 -9.24
CA ALA A 17 13.31 -5.35 -8.44
C ALA A 17 14.67 -4.70 -8.15
N LYS A 18 15.33 -4.21 -9.20
CA LYS A 18 16.62 -3.53 -9.08
C LYS A 18 16.55 -2.29 -8.19
N LEU A 19 15.50 -1.46 -8.35
CA LEU A 19 15.36 -0.24 -7.57
C LEU A 19 15.01 -0.52 -6.10
N ALA A 20 14.31 -1.62 -5.82
CA ALA A 20 13.93 -2.04 -4.46
C ALA A 20 15.14 -2.47 -3.62
N GLU A 21 16.17 -3.05 -4.25
CA GLU A 21 17.43 -3.40 -3.57
C GLU A 21 18.21 -2.17 -3.09
N GLU A 22 18.05 -1.02 -3.75
CA GLU A 22 18.78 0.20 -3.42
C GLU A 22 18.15 0.96 -2.24
N ARG A 23 16.82 0.90 -2.10
CA ARG A 23 16.05 1.69 -1.13
C ARG A 23 14.65 1.12 -0.90
N PRO A 24 14.01 1.39 0.26
CA PRO A 24 12.61 1.03 0.48
C PRO A 24 11.68 1.74 -0.52
N LEU A 25 10.94 0.96 -1.31
CA LEU A 25 10.04 1.47 -2.33
C LEU A 25 8.58 1.27 -1.95
N VAL A 26 7.75 2.23 -2.34
CA VAL A 26 6.29 2.08 -2.40
C VAL A 26 5.85 2.34 -3.84
N VAL A 27 5.40 1.28 -4.53
CA VAL A 27 5.14 1.35 -5.98
C VAL A 27 3.68 1.68 -6.25
N THR A 28 3.45 2.59 -7.18
CA THR A 28 2.15 2.76 -7.86
C THR A 28 2.34 2.46 -9.34
N CYS A 29 1.42 1.68 -9.91
CA CYS A 29 1.33 1.53 -11.35
C CYS A 29 0.12 2.32 -11.84
N ALA A 30 0.31 3.13 -12.88
CA ALA A 30 -0.76 3.85 -13.54
C ALA A 30 -0.51 3.85 -15.06
N PRO A 31 -1.54 3.83 -15.91
CA PRO A 31 -2.97 3.72 -15.59
C PRO A 31 -3.43 2.29 -15.24
N HIS A 32 -2.50 1.35 -15.08
CA HIS A 32 -2.80 -0.06 -14.84
C HIS A 32 -3.01 -0.34 -13.35
N ASP A 33 -3.61 -1.49 -13.03
CA ASP A 33 -3.81 -1.87 -11.64
C ASP A 33 -2.48 -2.20 -10.95
N THR A 34 -2.17 -1.49 -9.87
CA THR A 34 -0.92 -1.66 -9.09
C THR A 34 -0.80 -3.08 -8.54
N VAL A 35 -1.89 -3.68 -8.06
CA VAL A 35 -1.88 -5.01 -7.45
C VAL A 35 -1.56 -6.06 -8.50
N VAL A 36 -2.18 -5.97 -9.68
CA VAL A 36 -1.90 -6.87 -10.82
C VAL A 36 -0.46 -6.72 -11.29
N ALA A 37 0.02 -5.48 -11.44
CA ALA A 37 1.40 -5.23 -11.86
C ALA A 37 2.41 -5.85 -10.89
N MET A 38 2.25 -5.61 -9.59
CA MET A 38 3.16 -6.13 -8.58
C MET A 38 3.06 -7.65 -8.42
N GLY A 39 1.87 -8.23 -8.56
CA GLY A 39 1.68 -9.69 -8.52
C GLY A 39 2.45 -10.41 -9.64
N SER A 40 2.63 -9.77 -10.80
CA SER A 40 3.42 -10.35 -11.90
C SER A 40 4.94 -10.40 -11.64
N LEU A 41 5.41 -9.78 -10.55
CA LEU A 41 6.80 -9.87 -10.07
C LEU A 41 7.03 -11.04 -9.10
N GLU A 42 6.06 -11.95 -8.93
CA GLU A 42 6.25 -13.17 -8.15
C GLU A 42 7.54 -13.90 -8.56
N GLY A 43 8.38 -14.21 -7.57
CA GLY A 43 9.67 -14.87 -7.77
C GLY A 43 10.79 -14.00 -8.37
N GLN A 44 10.55 -12.71 -8.60
CA GLN A 44 11.56 -11.76 -9.13
C GLN A 44 12.05 -10.75 -8.09
N LEU A 45 11.40 -10.66 -6.92
CA LEU A 45 11.77 -9.77 -5.84
C LEU A 45 12.61 -10.52 -4.80
N GLU A 46 13.80 -9.99 -4.50
CA GLU A 46 14.67 -10.51 -3.43
C GLU A 46 14.49 -9.77 -2.10
N VAL A 47 13.81 -8.63 -2.12
CA VAL A 47 13.54 -7.79 -0.96
C VAL A 47 12.06 -7.43 -0.87
N PRO A 48 11.53 -7.15 0.32
CA PRO A 48 10.16 -6.67 0.49
C PRO A 48 9.92 -5.37 -0.27
N ILE A 49 8.69 -5.18 -0.75
CA ILE A 49 8.26 -3.92 -1.37
C ILE A 49 6.98 -3.40 -0.73
N GLY A 50 6.79 -2.09 -0.84
CA GLY A 50 5.53 -1.43 -0.56
C GLY A 50 4.69 -1.21 -1.80
N ILE A 51 3.38 -1.05 -1.62
CA ILE A 51 2.46 -0.62 -2.69
C ILE A 51 1.67 0.62 -2.29
N TRP A 52 1.31 1.42 -3.27
CA TRP A 52 0.54 2.64 -3.11
C TRP A 52 -0.79 2.51 -3.83
N LEU A 53 -1.89 2.59 -3.08
CA LEU A 53 -3.24 2.41 -3.58
C LEU A 53 -4.06 3.68 -3.36
N GLU A 54 -4.70 4.15 -4.42
CA GLU A 54 -5.65 5.25 -4.39
C GLU A 54 -7.06 4.67 -4.21
N VAL A 55 -7.62 4.82 -3.01
CA VAL A 55 -8.95 4.36 -2.67
C VAL A 55 -9.97 5.42 -3.08
N SER A 56 -11.07 4.95 -3.64
CA SER A 56 -12.17 5.79 -4.12
C SER A 56 -13.52 5.11 -3.89
N MET A 57 -14.59 5.73 -4.37
CA MET A 57 -15.93 5.13 -4.33
C MET A 57 -16.04 3.85 -5.16
N ASP A 58 -15.27 3.77 -6.26
CA ASP A 58 -15.25 2.63 -7.18
C ASP A 58 -14.22 1.58 -6.76
N TYR A 59 -13.15 1.98 -6.07
CA TYR A 59 -12.17 1.08 -5.48
C TYR A 59 -12.07 1.29 -3.97
N ARG A 60 -12.96 0.60 -3.23
CA ARG A 60 -13.17 0.82 -1.81
C ARG A 60 -12.09 0.18 -0.95
N ALA A 61 -11.88 0.72 0.26
CA ALA A 61 -10.90 0.21 1.22
C ALA A 61 -11.03 -1.28 1.55
N GLN A 62 -12.24 -1.85 1.57
CA GLN A 62 -12.44 -3.28 1.79
C GLN A 62 -11.90 -4.14 0.64
N ILE A 63 -12.03 -3.65 -0.59
CA ILE A 63 -11.49 -4.32 -1.78
C ILE A 63 -9.97 -4.20 -1.76
N ALA A 64 -9.44 -2.99 -1.51
CA ALA A 64 -8.01 -2.78 -1.34
C ALA A 64 -7.40 -3.68 -0.27
N ALA A 65 -8.06 -3.86 0.88
CA ALA A 65 -7.60 -4.76 1.93
C ALA A 65 -7.54 -6.23 1.49
N ARG A 66 -8.55 -6.70 0.74
CA ARG A 66 -8.55 -8.05 0.16
C ARG A 66 -7.41 -8.23 -0.84
N ASP A 67 -7.19 -7.24 -1.69
CA ASP A 67 -6.20 -7.28 -2.75
C ASP A 67 -4.78 -7.26 -2.16
N VAL A 68 -4.53 -6.39 -1.17
CA VAL A 68 -3.29 -6.38 -0.38
C VAL A 68 -3.06 -7.73 0.30
N ALA A 69 -4.08 -8.27 0.97
CA ALA A 69 -3.96 -9.56 1.63
C ALA A 69 -3.61 -10.67 0.64
N THR A 70 -4.29 -10.71 -0.52
CA THR A 70 -4.02 -11.71 -1.57
C THR A 70 -2.62 -11.55 -2.15
N LEU A 71 -2.21 -10.32 -2.46
CA LEU A 71 -0.89 -10.03 -3.04
C LEU A 71 0.24 -10.40 -2.09
N SER A 72 0.04 -10.25 -0.78
CA SER A 72 1.03 -10.59 0.24
C SER A 72 1.38 -12.09 0.31
N TRP A 73 0.59 -12.95 -0.36
CA TRP A 73 0.91 -14.36 -0.55
C TRP A 73 1.73 -14.65 -1.80
N LEU A 74 1.79 -13.72 -2.76
CA LEU A 74 2.54 -13.86 -4.01
C LEU A 74 3.92 -13.20 -3.90
N ILE A 75 4.00 -12.08 -3.19
CA ILE A 75 5.23 -11.31 -2.99
C ILE A 75 5.36 -10.87 -1.54
N GLU A 76 6.59 -10.64 -1.09
CA GLU A 76 6.84 -10.10 0.23
C GLU A 76 6.48 -8.61 0.29
N LEU A 77 5.41 -8.30 1.02
CA LEU A 77 4.93 -6.94 1.25
C LEU A 77 5.17 -6.51 2.69
N ASP A 78 5.77 -5.32 2.88
CA ASP A 78 6.00 -4.74 4.20
C ASP A 78 5.22 -3.43 4.42
N HIS A 79 4.88 -2.73 3.34
CA HIS A 79 4.23 -1.44 3.35
C HIS A 79 3.03 -1.38 2.41
N VAL A 80 1.95 -0.73 2.86
CA VAL A 80 0.89 -0.28 1.96
C VAL A 80 0.53 1.16 2.30
N VAL A 81 0.47 2.02 1.29
CA VAL A 81 -0.04 3.38 1.41
C VAL A 81 -1.45 3.42 0.86
N ILE A 82 -2.37 3.95 1.66
CA ILE A 82 -3.76 4.22 1.29
C ILE A 82 -3.92 5.72 1.12
N ALA A 83 -3.97 6.15 -0.13
CA ALA A 83 -4.27 7.51 -0.51
C ALA A 83 -5.77 7.65 -0.81
N SER A 84 -6.35 8.78 -0.43
CA SER A 84 -7.74 9.13 -0.74
C SER A 84 -7.88 10.65 -0.69
N ASP A 85 -8.73 11.22 -1.55
CA ASP A 85 -9.04 12.65 -1.54
C ASP A 85 -9.70 13.08 -0.23
N GLU A 86 -10.47 12.18 0.39
CA GLU A 86 -11.17 12.42 1.65
C GLU A 86 -10.98 11.24 2.60
N LEU A 87 -10.90 11.54 3.90
CA LEU A 87 -10.92 10.53 4.96
C LEU A 87 -9.86 9.42 4.81
N ALA A 88 -8.67 9.75 4.30
CA ALA A 88 -7.58 8.79 4.05
C ALA A 88 -7.24 7.93 5.28
N GLU A 89 -7.20 8.54 6.47
CA GLU A 89 -6.95 7.83 7.73
C GLU A 89 -8.06 6.82 8.05
N GLN A 90 -9.33 7.18 7.84
CA GLN A 90 -10.45 6.28 8.06
C GLN A 90 -10.43 5.10 7.07
N HIS A 91 -10.02 5.32 5.81
CA HIS A 91 -9.78 4.25 4.87
C HIS A 91 -8.62 3.34 5.29
N ALA A 92 -7.49 3.90 5.74
CA ALA A 92 -6.36 3.12 6.25
C ALA A 92 -6.73 2.31 7.50
N GLN A 93 -7.60 2.81 8.38
CA GLN A 93 -8.11 2.05 9.52
C GLN A 93 -8.90 0.81 9.11
N VAL A 94 -9.73 0.91 8.06
CA VAL A 94 -10.45 -0.25 7.50
C VAL A 94 -9.46 -1.28 7.00
N VAL A 95 -8.46 -0.85 6.23
CA VAL A 95 -7.43 -1.75 5.69
C VAL A 95 -6.67 -2.44 6.83
N ARG A 96 -6.21 -1.69 7.84
CA ARG A 96 -5.55 -2.28 9.03
C ARG A 96 -6.41 -3.32 9.73
N ALA A 97 -7.68 -3.00 9.97
CA ALA A 97 -8.60 -3.91 10.63
C ALA A 97 -8.76 -5.21 9.82
N MET A 98 -8.94 -5.08 8.50
CA MET A 98 -9.12 -6.21 7.60
C MET A 98 -7.86 -7.00 7.29
N LEU A 99 -6.65 -6.48 7.55
CA LEU A 99 -5.41 -7.25 7.45
C LEU A 99 -5.08 -8.03 8.74
N SER A 100 -5.91 -7.90 9.78
CA SER A 100 -5.71 -8.67 11.01
C SER A 100 -6.11 -10.16 10.83
N ASP A 101 -5.51 -11.02 11.65
CA ASP A 101 -5.79 -12.46 11.66
C ASP A 101 -7.09 -12.83 12.42
N GLY A 102 -7.70 -11.87 13.10
CA GLY A 102 -8.85 -12.07 13.98
C GLY A 102 -10.20 -11.83 13.31
N GLU A 103 -11.26 -12.02 14.11
CA GLU A 103 -12.58 -11.49 13.78
C GLU A 103 -12.53 -9.96 13.83
N VAL A 104 -13.07 -9.33 12.81
CA VAL A 104 -13.13 -7.88 12.66
C VAL A 104 -14.55 -7.42 12.96
N THR A 105 -14.66 -6.63 14.04
CA THR A 105 -15.82 -5.78 14.31
C THR A 105 -15.33 -4.35 14.44
N PHE A 106 -15.72 -3.50 13.49
CA PHE A 106 -15.15 -2.19 13.27
C PHE A 106 -16.20 -1.24 12.67
N SER A 107 -16.28 0.00 13.15
CA SER A 107 -17.15 1.02 12.55
C SER A 107 -16.47 2.38 12.58
N ASN A 108 -16.47 3.07 11.44
CA ASN A 108 -16.05 4.46 11.31
C ASN A 108 -16.86 5.18 10.21
N ALA A 109 -16.40 6.36 9.79
CA ALA A 109 -17.09 7.17 8.78
C ALA A 109 -17.19 6.53 7.39
N VAL A 110 -16.32 5.57 7.04
CA VAL A 110 -16.24 5.00 5.69
C VAL A 110 -16.66 3.53 5.62
N ALA A 111 -16.79 2.85 6.77
CA ALA A 111 -17.20 1.45 6.83
C ALA A 111 -17.86 1.07 8.16
N ASN A 112 -18.77 0.09 8.07
CA ASN A 112 -19.27 -0.67 9.21
C ASN A 112 -19.09 -2.17 8.90
N VAL A 113 -18.29 -2.86 9.71
CA VAL A 113 -17.91 -4.26 9.60
C VAL A 113 -18.25 -4.94 10.92
N THR A 114 -18.92 -6.09 10.87
CA THR A 114 -19.33 -6.82 12.08
C THR A 114 -19.13 -8.30 11.87
N GLY A 115 -18.39 -8.95 12.77
CA GLY A 115 -18.20 -10.40 12.76
C GLY A 115 -17.53 -10.95 11.49
N ALA A 116 -16.66 -10.18 10.84
CA ALA A 116 -16.06 -10.56 9.57
C ALA A 116 -14.66 -11.16 9.76
N TYR A 117 -14.32 -12.18 8.97
CA TYR A 117 -12.96 -12.66 8.84
C TYR A 117 -12.46 -12.40 7.43
N ASN A 118 -11.41 -11.61 7.28
CA ASN A 118 -10.76 -11.47 5.98
C ASN A 118 -9.74 -12.60 5.82
N ARG A 119 -9.98 -13.50 4.86
CA ARG A 119 -9.14 -14.66 4.61
C ARG A 119 -8.75 -14.72 3.12
N PRO A 120 -7.49 -15.05 2.79
CA PRO A 120 -6.41 -15.36 3.74
C PRO A 120 -5.91 -14.08 4.44
N ALA A 121 -5.48 -14.21 5.70
CA ALA A 121 -4.74 -13.12 6.35
C ALA A 121 -3.33 -13.05 5.75
N PRO A 122 -2.67 -11.88 5.76
CA PRO A 122 -1.27 -11.78 5.33
C PRO A 122 -0.36 -12.75 6.08
N PRO A 123 0.62 -13.38 5.40
CA PRO A 123 1.56 -14.28 6.06
C PRO A 123 2.53 -13.52 6.98
N ASN A 124 2.80 -12.25 6.68
CA ASN A 124 3.63 -11.34 7.46
C ASN A 124 2.86 -10.06 7.78
N ALA A 125 3.25 -9.36 8.86
CA ALA A 125 2.64 -8.09 9.23
C ALA A 125 2.95 -7.00 8.19
N ILE A 126 1.90 -6.35 7.66
CA ILE A 126 2.02 -5.25 6.70
C ILE A 126 1.74 -3.93 7.43
N ARG A 127 2.62 -2.95 7.28
CA ARG A 127 2.41 -1.61 7.82
C ARG A 127 1.57 -0.78 6.85
N VAL A 128 0.42 -0.31 7.34
CA VAL A 128 -0.53 0.49 6.57
C VAL A 128 -0.37 1.97 6.92
N TRP A 129 -0.11 2.78 5.91
CA TRP A 129 -0.04 4.24 5.99
C TRP A 129 -1.27 4.88 5.38
N SER A 130 -1.72 5.99 5.93
CA SER A 130 -2.66 6.91 5.28
C SER A 130 -1.89 8.07 4.64
N TYR A 131 -2.32 8.50 3.45
CA TYR A 131 -1.79 9.68 2.78
C TYR A 131 -2.91 10.68 2.50
N ASP A 132 -2.75 11.91 3.00
CA ASP A 132 -3.73 13.00 2.90
C ASP A 132 -3.40 14.02 1.79
N GLY A 133 -2.46 13.68 0.91
CA GLY A 133 -1.93 14.61 -0.10
C GLY A 133 -0.66 15.34 0.32
N THR A 134 -0.28 15.29 1.60
CA THR A 134 0.93 15.98 2.10
C THR A 134 1.82 15.07 2.94
N SER A 135 1.21 14.28 3.84
CA SER A 135 1.94 13.48 4.83
C SER A 135 1.51 12.03 4.84
N LEU A 136 2.45 11.13 5.15
CA LEU A 136 2.16 9.74 5.49
C LEU A 136 2.04 9.60 6.99
N THR A 137 0.93 9.04 7.45
CA THR A 137 0.71 8.78 8.87
C THR A 137 0.39 7.30 9.11
N THR A 138 0.86 6.77 10.23
CA THR A 138 0.50 5.44 10.73
C THR A 138 0.49 5.48 12.25
N PRO A 139 -0.40 4.74 12.93
CA PRO A 139 -0.43 4.73 14.39
C PRO A 139 0.90 4.32 15.00
N GLY A 140 1.35 5.08 16.01
CA GLY A 140 2.53 4.76 16.80
C GLY A 140 3.88 5.14 16.18
N LEU A 141 3.88 5.81 15.02
CA LEU A 141 5.09 6.37 14.40
C LEU A 141 4.91 7.87 14.12
N ASP A 142 6.02 8.59 14.05
CA ASP A 142 6.03 9.98 13.61
C ASP A 142 5.59 10.06 12.13
N PRO A 143 4.80 11.09 11.76
CA PRO A 143 4.44 11.34 10.37
C PRO A 143 5.67 11.51 9.48
N LEU A 144 5.60 10.98 8.26
CA LEU A 144 6.61 11.24 7.23
C LEU A 144 6.09 12.31 6.27
N VAL A 145 6.91 13.30 5.94
CA VAL A 145 6.50 14.41 5.05
C VAL A 145 7.07 14.18 3.66
N ALA A 146 6.26 14.44 2.64
CA ALA A 146 6.70 14.32 1.26
C ALA A 146 7.81 15.34 0.91
N SER A 147 8.92 14.86 0.37
CA SER A 147 9.96 15.64 -0.32
C SER A 147 10.07 15.14 -1.77
N SER A 148 10.21 16.06 -2.72
CA SER A 148 10.31 15.71 -4.15
C SER A 148 11.75 15.82 -4.61
N ASP A 149 12.38 14.69 -4.92
CA ASP A 149 13.65 14.64 -5.65
C ASP A 149 13.34 14.33 -7.12
N GLU A 150 13.61 15.29 -8.02
CA GLU A 150 13.42 15.09 -9.46
C GLU A 150 14.55 14.22 -10.03
N VAL A 151 14.34 12.91 -10.09
CA VAL A 151 15.14 12.00 -10.92
C VAL A 151 14.17 11.17 -11.74
N GLY A 152 14.30 11.24 -13.07
CA GLY A 152 13.34 10.76 -14.05
C GLY A 152 12.65 9.44 -13.69
N ILE A 153 11.33 9.41 -13.90
CA ILE A 153 10.29 8.60 -13.21
C ILE A 153 9.66 9.46 -12.09
N GLY A 154 8.32 9.46 -11.96
CA GLY A 154 7.63 10.25 -10.93
C GLY A 154 7.96 9.71 -9.53
N GLN A 155 9.09 10.16 -8.97
CA GLN A 155 9.58 9.74 -7.66
C GLN A 155 9.27 10.81 -6.62
N THR A 156 8.82 10.38 -5.45
CA THR A 156 8.59 11.25 -4.30
C THR A 156 9.08 10.53 -3.07
N ARG A 157 9.88 11.19 -2.24
CA ARG A 157 10.48 10.63 -1.03
C ARG A 157 9.70 11.10 0.20
N PHE A 158 9.75 10.35 1.29
CA PHE A 158 9.06 10.66 2.54
C PHE A 158 10.04 10.51 3.70
N GLU A 159 10.34 11.63 4.38
CA GLU A 159 11.35 11.73 5.45
C GLU A 159 10.74 11.79 6.86
#